data_AF-W7DUG3-F1
#
_entry.id   AF-W7DUG3-F1
#
_cell.length_a   1.000
_cell.length_b   1.000
_cell.length_c   1.000
_cell.angle_alpha   90.00
_cell.angle_beta   90.00
_cell.angle_gamma   90.00
#
_symmetry.space_group_name_H-M   'P 1'
#
loop_
_entity.id
_entity.type
_entity.pdbx_description
1 polymer ?
#
loop_
_entity_poly.entity_id
_entity_poly.type
_entity_poly.pdbx_seq_one_letter_code
_entity_poly.pdbx_strand_id
1 'polypeptide(L)'
;MQRIKMVNQTKKVYSFEVTGTNISNSEVGMGSIEFALKTSDGKKVDPDYAYDSFGDTIENGKSLKGKLYFTVDSNVTASELQYIPGEKVLASWDVKEK
;
A
#
# COMPACT_ATOMS: atom_id res chain seq x y z
N MET A 1 -14.07 -39.90 -3.72
CA MET A 1 -14.82 -38.63 -3.53
C MET A 1 -13.91 -37.65 -2.80
N GLN A 2 -13.49 -36.57 -3.44
CA GLN A 2 -12.63 -35.56 -2.82
C GLN A 2 -13.55 -34.44 -2.29
N ARG A 3 -13.54 -34.21 -0.97
CA ARG A 3 -14.27 -33.09 -0.36
C ARG A 3 -13.58 -31.79 -0.73
N ILE A 4 -14.22 -30.97 -1.56
CA ILE A 4 -13.82 -29.58 -1.79
C ILE A 4 -14.12 -28.82 -0.51
N LYS A 5 -13.08 -28.38 0.19
CA LYS A 5 -13.20 -27.53 1.37
C LYS A 5 -13.48 -26.11 0.85
N MET A 6 -14.72 -25.66 0.90
CA MET A 6 -15.07 -24.26 0.67
C MET A 6 -14.45 -23.45 1.82
N VAL A 7 -13.28 -22.87 1.59
CA VAL A 7 -12.70 -21.90 2.53
C VAL A 7 -13.47 -20.61 2.30
N ASN A 8 -14.37 -20.25 3.21
CA ASN A 8 -14.84 -18.87 3.31
C ASN A 8 -13.60 -18.02 3.59
N GLN A 9 -13.03 -17.40 2.56
CA GLN A 9 -11.88 -16.51 2.70
C GLN A 9 -12.37 -15.21 3.34
N THR A 10 -12.38 -15.19 4.66
CA THR A 10 -12.50 -13.95 5.42
C THR A 10 -11.33 -13.05 5.04
N LYS A 11 -11.63 -11.80 4.69
CA LYS A 11 -10.63 -10.78 4.34
C LYS A 11 -10.42 -9.84 5.52
N LYS A 12 -9.22 -9.25 5.62
CA LYS A 12 -8.92 -8.13 6.52
C LYS A 12 -8.36 -6.96 5.72
N VAL A 13 -8.48 -5.76 6.26
CA VAL A 13 -8.04 -4.53 5.61
C VAL A 13 -6.95 -3.89 6.46
N TYR A 14 -5.82 -3.58 5.84
CA TYR A 14 -4.85 -2.64 6.42
C TYR A 14 -5.15 -1.24 5.93
N SER A 15 -5.06 -0.27 6.84
CA SER A 15 -5.10 1.15 6.51
C SER A 15 -3.78 1.81 6.94
N PHE A 16 -3.16 2.55 6.04
CA PHE A 16 -1.99 3.37 6.34
C PHE A 16 -2.33 4.83 6.07
N GLU A 17 -1.80 5.71 6.90
CA GLU A 17 -1.78 7.15 6.62
C GLU A 17 -0.35 7.53 6.27
N VAL A 18 -0.15 8.07 5.07
CA VAL A 18 1.18 8.42 4.56
C VAL A 18 1.26 9.93 4.34
N THR A 19 2.45 10.49 4.51
CA THR A 19 2.75 11.88 4.19
C THR A 19 4.06 11.93 3.42
N GLY A 20 4.06 12.59 2.27
CA GLY A 20 5.25 12.85 1.46
C GLY A 20 5.49 14.35 1.34
N THR A 21 6.76 14.76 1.40
CA THR A 21 7.18 16.15 1.19
C THR A 21 8.10 16.21 -0.01
N ASN A 22 7.83 17.11 -0.95
CA ASN A 22 8.70 17.32 -2.10
C ASN A 22 9.89 18.19 -1.70
N ILE A 23 11.09 17.59 -1.74
CA ILE A 23 12.36 18.28 -1.46
C ILE A 23 13.17 18.59 -2.74
N SER A 24 12.57 18.39 -3.91
CA SER A 24 13.19 18.66 -5.21
C SER A 24 12.85 20.07 -5.70
N ASN A 25 13.51 20.49 -6.79
CA ASN A 25 13.29 21.82 -7.39
C ASN A 25 12.17 21.85 -8.45
N SER A 26 11.47 20.73 -8.67
CA SER A 26 10.37 20.60 -9.63
C SER A 26 9.15 20.00 -8.95
N GLU A 27 7.97 20.16 -9.55
CA GLU A 27 6.77 19.42 -9.10
C GLU A 27 6.99 17.90 -9.24
N VAL A 28 6.46 17.13 -8.29
CA VAL A 28 6.50 15.66 -8.31
C VAL A 28 5.11 15.11 -8.03
N GLY A 29 4.72 14.05 -8.73
CA GLY A 29 3.50 13.32 -8.42
C GLY A 29 3.69 12.35 -7.26
N MET A 30 2.67 12.20 -6.43
CA MET A 30 2.56 11.11 -5.47
C MET A 30 1.10 10.73 -5.30
N GLY A 31 0.80 9.45 -5.35
CA GLY A 31 -0.54 8.93 -5.10
C GLY A 31 -0.50 7.49 -4.60
N SER A 32 -1.68 6.90 -4.51
CA SER A 32 -1.86 5.53 -4.04
C SER A 32 -1.17 4.51 -4.93
N ILE A 33 -1.13 4.76 -6.24
CA ILE A 33 -0.57 3.84 -7.24
C ILE A 33 0.95 3.62 -7.07
N GLU A 34 1.66 4.55 -6.43
CA GLU A 34 3.09 4.37 -6.11
C GLU A 34 3.31 3.53 -4.84
N PHE A 35 2.29 2.91 -4.25
CA PHE A 35 2.44 2.07 -3.06
C PHE A 35 1.98 0.64 -3.30
N ALA A 36 2.67 -0.30 -2.65
CA ALA A 36 2.25 -1.70 -2.58
C ALA A 36 2.49 -2.25 -1.18
N LEU A 37 1.68 -3.23 -0.78
CA LEU A 37 1.87 -3.98 0.45
C LEU A 37 2.53 -5.32 0.12
N LYS A 38 3.71 -5.56 0.69
CA LYS A 38 4.32 -6.89 0.68
C LYS A 38 3.77 -7.70 1.85
N THR A 39 3.37 -8.92 1.58
CA THR A 39 2.81 -9.85 2.57
C THR A 39 3.85 -10.86 3.05
N SER A 40 3.59 -11.53 4.17
CA SER A 40 4.48 -12.54 4.77
C SER A 40 4.72 -13.77 3.90
N ASP A 41 3.84 -14.04 2.93
CA ASP A 41 4.02 -15.07 1.90
C ASP A 41 4.80 -14.56 0.66
N GLY A 42 5.31 -13.33 0.71
CA GLY A 42 6.16 -12.72 -0.32
C GLY A 42 5.42 -12.09 -1.49
N LYS A 43 4.07 -12.08 -1.48
CA LYS A 43 3.29 -11.43 -2.54
C LYS A 43 3.29 -9.91 -2.39
N LYS A 44 3.09 -9.23 -3.52
CA LYS A 44 2.75 -7.81 -3.55
C LYS A 44 1.24 -7.66 -3.75
N VAL A 45 0.66 -6.74 -3.01
CA VAL A 45 -0.77 -6.42 -3.05
C VAL A 45 -0.89 -4.93 -3.37
N ASP A 46 -1.62 -4.62 -4.43
CA ASP A 46 -1.92 -3.25 -4.84
C ASP A 46 -2.97 -2.62 -3.90
N PRO A 47 -3.06 -1.28 -3.84
CA PRO A 47 -4.08 -0.61 -3.07
C PRO A 47 -5.49 -1.02 -3.50
N ASP A 48 -6.38 -1.16 -2.53
CA ASP A 48 -7.80 -1.42 -2.75
C ASP A 48 -8.55 -0.09 -2.97
N TYR A 49 -8.67 0.27 -4.25
CA TYR A 49 -9.32 1.50 -4.69
C TYR A 49 -10.83 1.55 -4.45
N ALA A 50 -11.45 0.46 -3.97
CA ALA A 50 -12.88 0.49 -3.58
C ALA A 50 -13.13 1.27 -2.28
N TYR A 51 -12.09 1.49 -1.46
CA TYR A 51 -12.19 2.29 -0.24
C TYR A 51 -11.89 3.76 -0.49
N ASP A 52 -10.69 4.06 -0.97
CA ASP A 52 -10.23 5.41 -1.24
C ASP A 52 -9.02 5.36 -2.19
N SER A 53 -8.76 6.49 -2.84
CA SER A 53 -7.55 6.72 -3.62
C SER A 53 -7.15 8.17 -3.48
N PHE A 54 -5.87 8.43 -3.27
CA PHE A 54 -5.34 9.78 -3.32
C PHE A 54 -4.27 9.87 -4.40
N GLY A 55 -4.06 11.08 -4.91
CA GLY A 55 -3.01 11.37 -5.86
C GLY A 55 -3.05 12.84 -6.23
N ASP A 56 -1.90 13.50 -6.15
CA ASP A 56 -1.75 14.86 -6.62
C ASP A 56 -0.29 15.16 -6.95
N THR A 57 -0.08 16.28 -7.63
CA THR A 57 1.22 16.95 -7.70
C THR A 57 1.55 17.62 -6.38
N ILE A 58 2.84 17.57 -6.01
CA ILE A 58 3.39 18.22 -4.84
C ILE A 58 4.39 19.28 -5.33
N GLU A 59 4.07 20.56 -5.13
CA GLU A 59 5.00 21.66 -5.38
C GLU A 59 6.24 21.58 -4.46
N ASN A 60 7.34 22.24 -4.85
CA ASN A 60 8.57 22.30 -4.05
C ASN A 60 8.27 22.80 -2.62
N GLY A 61 8.73 22.01 -1.63
CA GLY A 61 8.60 22.31 -0.21
C GLY A 61 7.20 22.06 0.36
N LYS A 62 6.25 21.60 -0.45
CA LYS A 62 4.91 21.22 0.01
C LYS A 62 4.84 19.74 0.36
N SER A 63 3.75 19.38 1.04
CA SER A 63 3.46 18.02 1.44
C SER A 63 2.09 17.59 0.97
N LEU A 64 1.95 16.30 0.65
CA LEU A 64 0.69 15.63 0.42
C LEU A 64 0.51 14.52 1.45
N LYS A 65 -0.72 14.39 1.95
CA LYS A 65 -1.11 13.39 2.93
C LYS A 65 -2.27 12.59 2.37
N GLY A 66 -2.24 11.27 2.53
CA GLY A 66 -3.23 10.39 1.97
C GLY A 66 -3.38 9.09 2.76
N LYS A 67 -4.49 8.39 2.53
CA LYS A 67 -4.74 7.07 3.10
C LYS A 67 -4.58 6.00 2.04
N LEU A 68 -3.99 4.88 2.44
CA LEU A 68 -3.87 3.67 1.64
C LEU A 68 -4.66 2.56 2.29
N TYR A 69 -5.33 1.75 1.47
CA TYR A 69 -6.09 0.61 1.92
C TYR A 69 -5.60 -0.63 1.18
N PHE A 70 -5.43 -1.75 1.88
CA PHE A 70 -5.02 -3.02 1.29
C PHE A 70 -5.87 -4.14 1.87
N THR A 71 -6.58 -4.84 0.99
CA THR A 71 -7.40 -5.98 1.39
C THR A 71 -6.62 -7.27 1.17
N VAL A 72 -6.42 -8.03 2.24
CA VAL A 72 -5.72 -9.33 2.19
C VAL A 72 -6.58 -10.44 2.78
N ASP A 73 -6.24 -11.69 2.47
CA ASP A 73 -6.81 -12.84 3.16
C ASP A 73 -6.44 -12.80 4.66
N SER A 74 -7.38 -13.15 5.54
CA SER A 74 -7.21 -13.00 7.00
C SER A 74 -6.04 -13.80 7.58
N ASN A 75 -5.64 -14.88 6.93
CA ASN A 75 -4.51 -15.73 7.32
C ASN A 75 -3.14 -15.22 6.83
N VAL A 76 -3.12 -14.13 6.05
CA VAL A 76 -1.89 -13.50 5.53
C VAL A 76 -1.62 -12.22 6.32
N THR A 77 -0.38 -12.03 6.75
CA THR A 77 0.04 -10.80 7.44
C THR A 77 0.81 -9.87 6.50
N ALA A 78 0.77 -8.57 6.78
CA ALA A 78 1.62 -7.58 6.11
C ALA A 78 3.04 -7.72 6.63
N SER A 79 4.04 -7.64 5.74
CA SER A 79 5.45 -7.58 6.11
C SER A 79 6.03 -6.19 5.90
N GLU A 80 5.77 -5.56 4.75
CA GLU A 80 6.32 -4.23 4.41
C GLU A 80 5.29 -3.40 3.65
N LEU A 81 5.17 -2.11 3.98
CA LEU A 81 4.63 -1.12 3.05
C LEU A 81 5.78 -0.65 2.16
N GLN A 82 5.59 -0.60 0.85
CA GLN A 82 6.62 -0.23 -0.12
C GLN A 82 6.19 0.98 -0.93
N TYR A 83 7.10 1.95 -1.10
CA TYR A 83 6.97 3.06 -2.04
C TYR A 83 7.77 2.75 -3.31
N ILE A 84 7.06 2.69 -4.44
CA ILE A 84 7.51 2.16 -5.73
C ILE A 84 7.08 3.11 -6.86
N PRO A 85 7.61 4.35 -6.94
CA PRO A 85 7.37 5.18 -8.11
C PRO A 85 8.02 4.54 -9.34
N GLY A 86 7.22 4.21 -10.34
CA GLY A 86 7.64 3.40 -11.48
C GLY A 86 7.83 1.93 -11.10
N GLU A 87 9.03 1.38 -11.27
CA GLU A 87 9.29 -0.06 -11.06
C GLU A 87 10.23 -0.36 -9.88
N LYS A 88 10.83 0.68 -9.27
CA LYS A 88 11.87 0.52 -8.24
C LYS A 88 11.32 0.81 -6.86
N VAL A 89 11.53 -0.10 -5.91
CA VAL A 89 11.30 0.16 -4.48
C VAL A 89 12.32 1.21 -4.02
N LEU A 90 11.85 2.41 -3.69
CA LEU A 90 12.69 3.51 -3.21
C LEU A 90 12.67 3.62 -1.68
N ALA A 91 11.58 3.20 -1.04
CA ALA A 91 11.48 3.11 0.41
C ALA A 91 10.59 1.93 0.82
N SER A 92 10.87 1.38 2.00
CA SER A 92 10.04 0.36 2.62
C SER A 92 9.98 0.55 4.14
N TRP A 93 8.85 0.16 4.73
CA TRP A 93 8.62 0.22 6.17
C TRP A 93 8.09 -1.12 6.65
N ASP A 94 8.77 -1.72 7.63
CA ASP A 94 8.30 -2.95 8.27
C ASP A 94 6.93 -2.74 8.94
N VAL A 95 6.00 -3.64 8.66
CA VAL A 95 4.67 -3.63 9.27
C VAL A 95 4.65 -4.63 10.41
N LYS A 96 4.40 -4.14 11.63
CA LYS A 96 4.23 -4.97 12.83
C LYS A 96 2.77 -4.89 13.27
N GLU A 97 2.09 -6.02 13.28
CA GLU A 97 0.78 -6.14 13.93
C GLU A 97 0.97 -6.00 15.45
N LYS A 98 0.07 -5.27 16.10
CA LYS A 98 0.04 -5.11 17.56
C LYS A 98 -0.73 -6.24 18.22
#